data_AF-A0A438M754-F1
#
_entry.id   AF-A0A438M754-F1
#
_cell.length_a   1.000
_cell.length_b   1.000
_cell.length_c   1.000
_cell.angle_alpha   90.00
_cell.angle_beta   90.00
_cell.angle_gamma   90.00
#
_symmetry.space_group_name_H-M   'P 1'
#
loop_
_entity.id
_entity.type
_entity.pdbx_description
1 polymer ?
#
loop_
_entity_poly.entity_id
_entity_poly.type
_entity_poly.pdbx_seq_one_letter_code
_entity_poly.pdbx_strand_id
1 'polypeptide(L)'
;MVIAQTNFPHELALQNSGPPPLGYYLPRGQSRRAHVTPDHLVDNEEKLTVGGVDFTLIPIPGGESDDGLVIHIPSLDVAFTGDMSMPYLGSPTLAGGSAQGLFEAMQMIIDLRPRQLIHGHTALTDNYTIETFPGLLAALRDLERIVAAGIADGLTLVEILQLNHLPGVLKDHPVSVMPYLVTRDNFIQRVHRQRTGYWHRGGEGIERFAPAELAAALDLLAGESPAAFNTAGLALARRGEHALALHVVDLGLLSHPDDPELVGLRQSLLDSLVAQNQMLNPFKFMHYAALADLELAPPD
;
A
#
# COMPACT_ATOMS: atom_id res chain seq x y z
N MET A 1 24.30 -17.00 9.95
CA MET A 1 23.44 -17.85 9.11
C MET A 1 22.20 -17.06 8.77
N VAL A 2 22.02 -16.71 7.50
CA VAL A 2 20.84 -16.08 6.93
C VAL A 2 19.96 -17.19 6.37
N ILE A 3 18.74 -17.33 6.88
CA ILE A 3 17.75 -18.27 6.36
C ILE A 3 16.71 -17.48 5.58
N ALA A 4 16.34 -17.95 4.41
CA ALA A 4 15.30 -17.33 3.60
C ALA A 4 14.42 -18.40 2.94
N GLN A 5 13.27 -17.97 2.43
CA GLN A 5 12.46 -18.85 1.59
C GLN A 5 13.15 -19.07 0.23
N THR A 6 12.87 -20.19 -0.43
CA THR A 6 13.48 -20.57 -1.71
C THR A 6 13.35 -19.53 -2.83
N ASN A 7 12.29 -18.73 -2.83
CA ASN A 7 12.08 -17.70 -3.86
C ASN A 7 12.73 -16.33 -3.53
N PHE A 8 13.46 -16.24 -2.41
CA PHE A 8 14.23 -15.04 -2.04
C PHE A 8 15.13 -14.46 -3.15
N PRO A 9 15.88 -15.24 -3.94
CA PRO A 9 16.70 -14.69 -5.03
C PRO A 9 15.88 -13.94 -6.09
N HIS A 10 14.65 -14.39 -6.36
CA HIS A 10 13.74 -13.72 -7.29
C HIS A 10 13.25 -12.41 -6.70
N GLU A 11 12.80 -12.41 -5.43
CA GLU A 11 12.36 -11.20 -4.74
C GLU A 11 13.49 -10.15 -4.67
N LEU A 12 14.71 -10.58 -4.35
CA LEU A 12 15.88 -9.69 -4.35
C LEU A 12 16.16 -9.09 -5.73
N ALA A 13 16.01 -9.87 -6.80
CA ALA A 13 16.15 -9.39 -8.17
C ALA A 13 15.05 -8.39 -8.55
N LEU A 14 13.81 -8.64 -8.13
CA LEU A 14 12.67 -7.74 -8.31
C LEU A 14 12.92 -6.41 -7.58
N GLN A 15 13.30 -6.44 -6.30
CA GLN A 15 13.62 -5.25 -5.52
C GLN A 15 14.76 -4.43 -6.14
N ASN A 16 15.82 -5.10 -6.61
CA ASN A 16 16.98 -4.45 -7.22
C ASN A 16 16.71 -3.86 -8.61
N SER A 17 15.74 -4.42 -9.35
CA SER A 17 15.32 -3.97 -10.68
C SER A 17 14.15 -3.00 -10.66
N GLY A 18 13.40 -2.95 -9.57
CA GLY A 18 12.28 -2.05 -9.37
C GLY A 18 12.62 -0.56 -9.42
N PRO A 19 11.60 0.30 -9.55
CA PRO A 19 11.79 1.75 -9.43
C PRO A 19 12.37 2.10 -8.06
N PRO A 20 13.05 3.26 -7.92
CA PRO A 20 13.44 3.74 -6.61
C PRO A 20 12.21 3.83 -5.71
N PRO A 21 12.33 3.48 -4.42
CA PRO A 21 11.21 3.61 -3.51
C PRO A 21 10.82 5.09 -3.38
N LEU A 22 9.61 5.35 -2.89
CA LEU A 22 9.19 6.70 -2.52
C LEU A 22 10.20 7.28 -1.51
N GLY A 23 10.30 8.61 -1.42
CA GLY A 23 11.17 9.28 -0.45
C GLY A 23 11.01 8.70 0.97
N TYR A 24 12.09 8.72 1.76
CA TYR A 24 12.17 8.23 3.16
C TYR A 24 12.17 6.72 3.39
N TYR A 25 12.05 5.88 2.37
CA TYR A 25 12.16 4.42 2.56
C TYR A 25 13.55 3.90 2.91
N LEU A 26 14.58 4.67 2.56
CA LEU A 26 15.97 4.30 2.79
C LEU A 26 16.67 5.43 3.53
N PRO A 27 17.47 5.12 4.57
CA PRO A 27 18.35 6.09 5.19
C PRO A 27 19.22 6.80 4.13
N ARG A 28 19.39 8.12 4.26
CA ARG A 28 20.23 8.90 3.34
C ARG A 28 21.62 8.26 3.22
N GLY A 29 22.08 8.05 1.98
CA GLY A 29 23.41 7.52 1.68
C GLY A 29 23.51 5.99 1.63
N GLN A 30 22.43 5.23 1.87
CA GLN A 30 22.44 3.79 1.63
C GLN A 30 22.08 3.46 0.19
N SER A 31 22.72 2.41 -0.35
CA SER A 31 22.34 1.84 -1.64
C SER A 31 20.93 1.27 -1.55
N ARG A 32 20.06 1.61 -2.51
CA ARG A 32 18.76 0.95 -2.68
C ARG A 32 18.87 -0.52 -3.07
N ARG A 33 20.04 -0.93 -3.56
CA ARG A 33 20.29 -2.30 -3.96
C ARG A 33 20.87 -3.07 -2.79
N ALA A 34 20.21 -4.17 -2.46
CA ALA A 34 20.67 -5.11 -1.46
C ALA A 34 21.53 -6.20 -2.11
N HIS A 35 22.55 -6.64 -1.40
CA HIS A 35 23.44 -7.73 -1.78
C HIS A 35 23.47 -8.74 -0.63
N VAL A 36 22.52 -9.66 -0.64
CA VAL A 36 22.35 -10.69 0.39
C VAL A 36 22.31 -12.05 -0.30
N THR A 37 23.12 -13.00 0.19
CA THR A 37 23.07 -14.40 -0.22
C THR A 37 22.64 -15.21 1.01
N PRO A 38 21.46 -15.87 0.98
CA PRO A 38 21.06 -16.76 2.07
C PRO A 38 22.05 -17.91 2.23
N ASP A 39 22.30 -18.30 3.48
CA ASP A 39 23.08 -19.48 3.82
C ASP A 39 22.22 -20.76 3.72
N HIS A 40 20.89 -20.64 3.90
CA HIS A 40 19.93 -21.73 3.85
C HIS A 40 18.62 -21.27 3.20
N LEU A 41 18.07 -22.10 2.32
CA LEU A 41 16.80 -21.86 1.65
C LEU A 41 15.77 -22.90 2.09
N VAL A 42 14.55 -22.45 2.38
CA VAL A 42 13.46 -23.28 2.90
C VAL A 42 12.34 -23.34 1.86
N ASP A 43 11.99 -24.55 1.41
CA ASP A 43 10.89 -24.80 0.46
C ASP A 43 9.70 -25.57 1.08
N ASN A 44 9.89 -26.18 2.24
CA ASN A 44 8.87 -26.92 2.99
C ASN A 44 8.91 -26.55 4.48
N GLU A 45 7.93 -27.00 5.27
CA GLU A 45 8.00 -26.84 6.72
C GLU A 45 9.26 -27.51 7.27
N GLU A 46 10.07 -26.74 8.01
CA GLU A 46 11.31 -27.21 8.61
C GLU A 46 11.34 -26.91 10.11
N LYS A 47 11.89 -27.85 10.89
CA LYS A 47 12.08 -27.66 12.34
C LYS A 47 13.56 -27.57 12.64
N LEU A 48 13.94 -26.60 13.45
CA LEU A 48 15.32 -26.37 13.85
C LEU A 48 15.40 -25.97 15.32
N THR A 49 16.48 -26.37 15.97
CA THR A 49 16.77 -25.98 17.35
C THR A 49 18.02 -25.11 17.36
N VAL A 50 17.89 -23.87 17.84
CA VAL A 50 19.01 -22.91 17.95
C VAL A 50 19.10 -22.42 19.39
N GLY A 51 20.26 -22.63 20.02
CA GLY A 51 20.48 -22.24 21.42
C GLY A 51 19.53 -22.93 22.41
N GLY A 52 18.99 -24.11 22.07
CA GLY A 52 18.02 -24.83 22.88
C GLY A 52 16.56 -24.38 22.72
N VAL A 53 16.27 -23.48 21.77
CA VAL A 53 14.91 -23.06 21.42
C VAL A 53 14.50 -23.73 20.12
N ASP A 54 13.31 -24.35 20.11
CA ASP A 54 12.74 -24.98 18.94
C ASP A 54 11.96 -23.96 18.10
N PHE A 55 12.26 -23.92 16.81
CA PHE A 55 11.61 -23.09 15.80
C PHE A 55 10.98 -23.99 14.73
N THR A 56 9.83 -23.58 14.20
CA THR A 56 9.24 -24.13 12.99
C THR A 56 9.24 -23.04 11.93
N LEU A 57 9.92 -23.28 10.82
CA LEU A 57 9.95 -22.42 9.64
C LEU A 57 8.87 -22.89 8.67
N ILE A 58 7.97 -21.99 8.30
CA ILE A 58 6.78 -22.32 7.51
C ILE A 58 6.74 -21.39 6.29
N PRO A 59 7.11 -21.88 5.09
CA PRO A 59 6.91 -21.14 3.86
C PRO A 59 5.42 -20.82 3.64
N ILE A 60 5.13 -19.59 3.22
CA ILE A 60 3.78 -19.17 2.84
C ILE A 60 3.77 -18.54 1.44
N PRO A 61 2.66 -18.67 0.71
CA PRO A 61 2.36 -17.75 -0.39
C PRO A 61 2.11 -16.38 0.28
N GLY A 62 2.89 -15.36 -0.08
CA GLY A 62 2.95 -14.10 0.69
C GLY A 62 1.65 -13.29 0.58
N GLY A 63 1.64 -12.08 1.11
CA GLY A 63 0.54 -11.12 0.90
C GLY A 63 1.06 -9.79 0.41
N GLU A 64 2.10 -9.27 1.08
CA GLU A 64 2.85 -8.09 0.62
C GLU A 64 3.81 -8.45 -0.53
N SER A 65 4.70 -9.43 -0.33
CA SER A 65 5.52 -10.05 -1.37
C SER A 65 4.84 -11.29 -1.96
N ASP A 66 5.41 -11.81 -3.06
CA ASP A 66 4.91 -13.04 -3.72
C ASP A 66 4.93 -14.25 -2.77
N ASP A 67 5.84 -14.24 -1.81
CA ASP A 67 6.08 -15.33 -0.87
C ASP A 67 6.46 -14.78 0.53
N GLY A 68 6.52 -15.65 1.53
CA GLY A 68 7.08 -15.31 2.84
C GLY A 68 7.53 -16.53 3.63
N LEU A 69 8.15 -16.27 4.78
CA LEU A 69 8.58 -17.30 5.72
C LEU A 69 8.10 -16.94 7.12
N VAL A 70 7.15 -17.72 7.65
CA VAL A 70 6.70 -17.60 9.03
C VAL A 70 7.65 -18.37 9.94
N ILE A 71 8.00 -17.77 11.08
CA ILE A 71 8.83 -18.41 12.10
C ILE A 71 7.98 -18.58 13.36
N HIS A 72 7.64 -19.82 13.70
CA HIS A 72 6.85 -20.15 14.89
C HIS A 72 7.74 -20.69 16.01
N ILE A 73 7.55 -20.20 17.23
CA ILE A 73 8.21 -20.69 18.45
C ILE A 73 7.14 -21.37 19.33
N PRO A 74 6.97 -22.71 19.24
CA PRO A 74 5.86 -23.39 19.90
C PRO A 74 5.86 -23.26 21.43
N SER A 75 7.04 -23.20 22.05
CA SER A 75 7.16 -23.07 23.51
C SER A 75 6.69 -21.72 24.05
N LEU A 76 6.64 -20.68 23.21
CA LEU A 76 6.17 -19.34 23.55
C LEU A 76 4.78 -19.02 23.00
N ASP A 77 4.30 -19.86 22.07
CA ASP A 77 3.06 -19.68 21.33
C ASP A 77 3.07 -18.36 20.52
N VAL A 78 4.20 -18.10 19.85
CA VAL A 78 4.49 -16.86 19.10
C VAL A 78 4.85 -17.19 17.66
N ALA A 79 4.24 -16.51 16.70
CA ALA A 79 4.62 -16.56 15.29
C ALA A 79 5.12 -15.19 14.80
N PHE A 80 6.31 -15.17 14.22
CA PHE A 80 6.82 -14.03 13.46
C PHE A 80 6.37 -14.17 12.01
N THR A 81 5.65 -13.18 11.51
CA THR A 81 4.96 -13.26 10.22
C THR A 81 5.60 -12.40 9.13
N GLY A 82 6.65 -11.65 9.47
CA GLY A 82 7.16 -10.59 8.60
C GLY A 82 6.05 -9.61 8.23
N ASP A 83 6.01 -9.21 6.96
CA ASP A 83 5.07 -8.21 6.44
C ASP A 83 3.90 -8.82 5.65
N MET A 84 3.64 -10.13 5.81
CA MET A 84 2.66 -10.85 5.00
C MET A 84 1.23 -10.31 5.07
N SER A 85 0.84 -9.65 6.16
CA SER A 85 -0.49 -9.02 6.35
C SER A 85 -0.39 -7.49 6.43
N MET A 86 0.39 -6.89 5.53
CA MET A 86 0.37 -5.45 5.34
C MET A 86 -0.98 -4.98 4.79
N PRO A 87 -1.42 -3.74 5.09
CA PRO A 87 -2.59 -3.11 4.44
C PRO A 87 -2.38 -2.82 2.94
N TYR A 88 -1.25 -3.28 2.39
CA TYR A 88 -0.77 -3.06 1.05
C TYR A 88 -0.35 -4.42 0.50
N LEU A 89 -0.99 -4.86 -0.58
CA LEU A 89 -0.56 -6.04 -1.33
C LEU A 89 0.51 -5.57 -2.33
N GLY A 90 1.78 -5.76 -1.97
CA GLY A 90 2.93 -5.13 -2.61
C GLY A 90 3.19 -3.72 -2.08
N SER A 91 4.43 -3.26 -2.27
CA SER A 91 4.75 -1.84 -2.19
C SER A 91 3.95 -1.06 -3.26
N PRO A 92 3.46 0.16 -3.00
CA PRO A 92 2.70 0.96 -3.97
C PRO A 92 3.40 1.13 -5.33
N THR A 93 4.73 1.09 -5.36
CA THR A 93 5.53 1.25 -6.59
C THR A 93 6.11 -0.05 -7.14
N LEU A 94 5.97 -1.18 -6.43
CA LEU A 94 6.50 -2.47 -6.85
C LEU A 94 5.38 -3.50 -6.83
N ALA A 95 5.11 -4.10 -7.99
CA ALA A 95 4.10 -5.15 -8.05
C ALA A 95 4.64 -6.39 -7.33
N GLY A 96 4.08 -6.68 -6.16
CA GLY A 96 4.32 -7.89 -5.38
C GLY A 96 3.01 -8.41 -4.80
N GLY A 97 3.03 -9.66 -4.35
CA GLY A 97 1.97 -10.26 -3.55
C GLY A 97 0.64 -10.43 -4.28
N SER A 98 -0.35 -11.00 -3.62
CA SER A 98 -1.65 -11.27 -4.22
C SER A 98 -2.74 -11.41 -3.18
N ALA A 99 -4.00 -11.15 -3.58
CA ALA A 99 -5.14 -11.40 -2.71
C ALA A 99 -5.24 -12.88 -2.29
N GLN A 100 -4.98 -13.80 -3.24
CA GLN A 100 -5.02 -15.23 -2.98
C GLN A 100 -3.92 -15.67 -1.99
N GLY A 101 -2.69 -15.18 -2.19
CA GLY A 101 -1.58 -15.45 -1.27
C GLY A 101 -1.88 -14.92 0.14
N LEU A 102 -2.40 -13.69 0.25
CA LEU A 102 -2.82 -13.13 1.53
C LEU A 102 -3.86 -14.05 2.21
N PHE A 103 -4.86 -14.54 1.47
CA PHE A 103 -5.88 -15.42 2.03
C PHE A 103 -5.30 -16.75 2.52
N GLU A 104 -4.39 -17.33 1.77
CA GLU A 104 -3.71 -18.58 2.12
C GLU A 104 -2.80 -18.39 3.34
N ALA A 105 -2.02 -17.32 3.40
CA ALA A 105 -1.18 -16.97 4.55
C ALA A 105 -2.00 -16.71 5.82
N MET A 106 -3.08 -15.92 5.72
CA MET A 106 -3.96 -15.66 6.86
C MET A 106 -4.63 -16.94 7.35
N GLN A 107 -5.11 -17.80 6.43
CA GLN A 107 -5.71 -19.08 6.82
C GLN A 107 -4.69 -19.99 7.51
N MET A 108 -3.45 -20.06 6.99
CA MET A 108 -2.38 -20.84 7.62
C MET A 108 -2.13 -20.38 9.07
N ILE A 109 -2.05 -19.07 9.31
CA ILE A 109 -1.87 -18.53 10.66
C ILE A 109 -3.07 -18.82 11.57
N ILE A 110 -4.30 -18.71 11.05
CA ILE A 110 -5.50 -19.08 11.80
C ILE A 110 -5.44 -20.56 12.21
N ASP A 111 -4.98 -21.45 11.33
CA ASP A 111 -4.90 -22.89 11.59
C ASP A 111 -3.74 -23.24 12.54
N LEU A 112 -2.63 -22.50 12.47
CA LEU A 112 -1.48 -22.59 13.38
C LEU A 112 -1.87 -22.22 14.82
N ARG A 113 -2.83 -21.31 14.99
CA ARG A 113 -3.36 -20.81 16.27
C ARG A 113 -2.29 -20.30 17.25
N PRO A 114 -1.35 -19.43 16.82
CA PRO A 114 -0.41 -18.82 17.75
C PRO A 114 -1.17 -17.88 18.70
N ARG A 115 -0.72 -17.77 19.96
CA ARG A 115 -1.25 -16.77 20.91
C ARG A 115 -0.83 -15.34 20.54
N GLN A 116 0.32 -15.15 19.91
CA GLN A 116 0.81 -13.83 19.53
C GLN A 116 1.43 -13.83 18.13
N LEU A 117 1.10 -12.79 17.36
CA LEU A 117 1.74 -12.49 16.09
C LEU A 117 2.74 -11.35 16.28
N ILE A 118 3.92 -11.47 15.67
CA ILE A 118 4.92 -10.41 15.60
C ILE A 118 5.21 -10.12 14.13
N HIS A 119 4.91 -8.90 13.70
CA HIS A 119 5.10 -8.45 12.33
C HIS A 119 6.46 -7.76 12.17
N GLY A 120 6.86 -7.48 10.92
CA GLY A 120 8.07 -6.69 10.65
C GLY A 120 8.02 -5.25 11.17
N HIS A 121 6.81 -4.77 11.52
CA HIS A 121 6.57 -3.44 12.05
C HIS A 121 5.74 -3.45 13.36
N THR A 122 6.09 -2.58 14.30
CA THR A 122 5.41 -2.47 15.61
C THR A 122 3.94 -2.12 15.46
N ALA A 123 3.59 -1.13 14.64
CA ALA A 123 2.20 -0.72 14.44
C ALA A 123 1.33 -1.86 13.88
N LEU A 124 1.89 -2.76 13.06
CA LEU A 124 1.16 -3.94 12.58
C LEU A 124 1.01 -4.98 13.69
N THR A 125 2.07 -5.22 14.47
CA THR A 125 2.02 -6.11 15.63
C THR A 125 0.90 -5.73 16.60
N ASP A 126 0.66 -4.43 16.79
CA ASP A 126 -0.37 -3.93 17.70
C ASP A 126 -1.79 -3.99 17.10
N ASN A 127 -1.94 -3.91 15.77
CA ASN A 127 -3.23 -3.73 15.11
C ASN A 127 -3.72 -4.94 14.29
N TYR A 128 -2.82 -5.86 13.90
CA TYR A 128 -3.10 -7.05 13.08
C TYR A 128 -2.89 -8.32 13.90
N THR A 129 -3.55 -8.40 15.06
CA THR A 129 -3.41 -9.53 15.99
C THR A 129 -4.14 -10.77 15.49
N ILE A 130 -3.88 -11.94 16.11
CA ILE A 130 -4.55 -13.21 15.76
C ILE A 130 -6.09 -13.10 15.84
N GLU A 131 -6.62 -12.32 16.77
CA GLU A 131 -8.06 -12.09 16.94
C GLU A 131 -8.68 -11.32 15.76
N THR A 132 -7.90 -10.51 15.05
CA THR A 132 -8.38 -9.73 13.92
C THR A 132 -8.54 -10.56 12.65
N PHE A 133 -7.78 -11.66 12.52
CA PHE A 133 -7.65 -12.40 11.26
C PHE A 133 -8.94 -13.08 10.79
N PRO A 134 -9.74 -13.74 11.63
CA PRO A 134 -10.98 -14.38 11.17
C PRO A 134 -11.94 -13.38 10.51
N GLY A 135 -12.17 -12.23 11.16
CA GLY A 135 -13.05 -11.18 10.65
C GLY A 135 -12.47 -10.48 9.43
N LEU A 136 -11.17 -10.19 9.44
CA LEU A 136 -10.49 -9.53 8.33
C LEU A 136 -10.45 -10.42 7.08
N LEU A 137 -10.10 -11.71 7.21
CA LEU A 137 -10.08 -12.67 6.10
C LEU A 137 -11.47 -12.82 5.47
N ALA A 138 -12.51 -12.96 6.29
CA ALA A 138 -13.90 -13.03 5.81
C ALA A 138 -14.32 -11.74 5.07
N ALA A 139 -13.97 -10.57 5.63
CA ALA A 139 -14.28 -9.28 5.04
C ALA A 139 -13.56 -9.04 3.71
N LEU A 140 -12.29 -9.44 3.59
CA LEU A 140 -11.52 -9.28 2.36
C LEU A 140 -11.96 -10.27 1.26
N ARG A 141 -12.34 -11.50 1.60
CA ARG A 141 -12.97 -12.44 0.65
C ARG A 141 -14.30 -11.91 0.13
N ASP A 142 -15.10 -11.30 1.00
CA ASP A 142 -16.33 -10.62 0.60
C ASP A 142 -16.04 -9.46 -0.36
N LEU A 143 -15.07 -8.62 -0.01
CA LEU A 143 -14.62 -7.51 -0.86
C LEU A 143 -14.10 -7.97 -2.21
N GLU A 144 -13.32 -9.06 -2.29
CA GLU A 144 -12.84 -9.61 -3.56
C GLU A 144 -14.00 -9.98 -4.49
N ARG A 145 -15.08 -10.58 -3.96
CA ARG A 145 -16.29 -10.88 -4.74
C ARG A 145 -16.97 -9.62 -5.26
N ILE A 146 -17.04 -8.56 -4.44
CA ILE A 146 -17.59 -7.25 -4.86
C ILE A 146 -16.75 -6.64 -5.97
N VAL A 147 -15.41 -6.66 -5.86
CA VAL A 147 -14.53 -6.16 -6.93
C VAL A 147 -14.69 -6.98 -8.20
N ALA A 148 -14.72 -8.32 -8.11
CA ALA A 148 -14.88 -9.20 -9.26
C ALA A 148 -16.24 -8.97 -9.96
N ALA A 149 -17.33 -8.81 -9.21
CA ALA A 149 -18.64 -8.49 -9.75
C ALA A 149 -18.65 -7.11 -10.42
N GLY A 150 -18.08 -6.09 -9.77
CA GLY A 150 -17.97 -4.74 -10.35
C GLY A 150 -17.20 -4.73 -11.67
N ILE A 151 -16.09 -5.48 -11.77
CA ILE A 151 -15.35 -5.63 -13.03
C ILE A 151 -16.20 -6.32 -14.10
N ALA A 152 -16.90 -7.40 -13.74
CA ALA A 152 -17.76 -8.14 -14.66
C ALA A 152 -18.94 -7.29 -15.18
N ASP A 153 -19.49 -6.42 -14.34
CA ASP A 153 -20.53 -5.45 -14.69
C ASP A 153 -19.98 -4.22 -15.45
N GLY A 154 -18.65 -4.17 -15.62
CA GLY A 154 -17.95 -3.14 -16.37
C GLY A 154 -17.84 -1.81 -15.64
N LEU A 155 -17.83 -1.82 -14.31
CA LEU A 155 -17.45 -0.65 -13.50
C LEU A 155 -15.95 -0.38 -13.62
N THR A 156 -15.59 0.90 -13.58
CA THR A 156 -14.22 1.37 -13.43
C THR A 156 -13.70 1.16 -12.01
N LEU A 157 -12.38 1.22 -11.83
CA LEU A 157 -11.75 1.18 -10.50
C LEU A 157 -12.34 2.23 -9.54
N VAL A 158 -12.54 3.46 -10.02
CA VAL A 158 -13.07 4.56 -9.21
C VAL A 158 -14.51 4.27 -8.78
N GLU A 159 -15.36 3.75 -9.68
CA GLU A 159 -16.73 3.37 -9.35
C GLU A 159 -16.77 2.25 -8.29
N ILE A 160 -15.88 1.26 -8.39
CA ILE A 160 -15.76 0.18 -7.38
C ILE A 160 -15.31 0.75 -6.02
N LEU A 161 -14.34 1.65 -5.99
CA LEU A 161 -13.91 2.33 -4.76
C LEU A 161 -15.06 3.12 -4.12
N GLN A 162 -15.88 3.78 -4.93
CA GLN A 162 -17.02 4.59 -4.49
C GLN A 162 -18.22 3.77 -3.98
N LEU A 163 -18.26 2.45 -4.20
CA LEU A 163 -19.27 1.59 -3.58
C LEU A 163 -19.23 1.65 -2.06
N ASN A 164 -18.11 2.09 -1.46
CA ASN A 164 -17.93 2.20 0.00
C ASN A 164 -18.35 0.94 0.76
N HIS A 165 -18.11 -0.21 0.13
CA HIS A 165 -18.53 -1.51 0.62
C HIS A 165 -17.98 -1.77 2.02
N LEU A 166 -18.86 -2.13 2.94
CA LEU A 166 -18.55 -2.51 4.32
C LEU A 166 -19.17 -3.89 4.62
N PRO A 167 -18.36 -4.96 4.66
CA PRO A 167 -18.83 -6.32 4.87
C PRO A 167 -19.61 -6.49 6.17
N GLY A 168 -20.76 -7.17 6.11
CA GLY A 168 -21.62 -7.41 7.27
C GLY A 168 -20.93 -8.17 8.41
N VAL A 169 -19.97 -9.04 8.08
CA VAL A 169 -19.18 -9.84 9.05
C VAL A 169 -18.42 -8.98 10.06
N LEU A 170 -18.09 -7.73 9.71
CA LEU A 170 -17.39 -6.82 10.61
C LEU A 170 -18.21 -6.42 11.85
N LYS A 171 -19.53 -6.58 11.82
CA LYS A 171 -20.39 -6.35 12.99
C LYS A 171 -20.07 -7.32 14.13
N ASP A 172 -19.78 -8.56 13.79
CA ASP A 172 -19.45 -9.62 14.73
C ASP A 172 -17.95 -9.66 15.06
N HIS A 173 -17.13 -8.91 14.30
CA HIS A 173 -15.68 -8.80 14.45
C HIS A 173 -15.22 -7.34 14.53
N PRO A 174 -15.58 -6.59 15.59
CA PRO A 174 -15.27 -5.16 15.71
C PRO A 174 -13.76 -4.86 15.70
N VAL A 175 -12.94 -5.78 16.20
CA VAL A 175 -11.46 -5.67 16.18
C VAL A 175 -10.88 -5.68 14.76
N SER A 176 -11.60 -6.23 13.78
CA SER A 176 -11.18 -6.29 12.38
C SER A 176 -11.59 -5.05 11.58
N VAL A 177 -12.39 -4.13 12.14
CA VAL A 177 -12.90 -2.95 11.43
C VAL A 177 -11.77 -2.03 11.00
N MET A 178 -10.89 -1.64 11.91
CA MET A 178 -9.77 -0.75 11.58
C MET A 178 -8.79 -1.39 10.57
N PRO A 179 -8.32 -2.64 10.77
CA PRO A 179 -7.53 -3.34 9.76
C PRO A 179 -8.22 -3.40 8.39
N TYR A 180 -9.52 -3.64 8.35
CA TYR A 180 -10.28 -3.64 7.10
C TYR A 180 -10.27 -2.26 6.43
N LEU A 181 -10.61 -1.20 7.15
CA LEU A 181 -10.70 0.16 6.60
C LEU A 181 -9.36 0.64 6.03
N VAL A 182 -8.25 0.32 6.70
CA VAL A 182 -6.90 0.69 6.23
C VAL A 182 -6.48 -0.13 5.00
N THR A 183 -6.89 -1.39 4.93
CA THR A 183 -6.52 -2.31 3.83
C THR A 183 -7.39 -2.14 2.58
N ARG A 184 -8.67 -1.76 2.76
CA ARG A 184 -9.73 -1.81 1.74
C ARG A 184 -9.32 -1.24 0.39
N ASP A 185 -8.89 0.02 0.35
CA ASP A 185 -8.69 0.73 -0.92
C ASP A 185 -7.49 0.19 -1.69
N ASN A 186 -6.41 -0.20 -1.00
CA ASN A 186 -5.24 -0.79 -1.64
C ASN A 186 -5.55 -2.22 -2.12
N PHE A 187 -6.35 -2.97 -1.35
CA PHE A 187 -6.83 -4.28 -1.74
C PHE A 187 -7.68 -4.21 -3.01
N ILE A 188 -8.63 -3.27 -3.10
CA ILE A 188 -9.43 -3.05 -4.31
C ILE A 188 -8.54 -2.76 -5.51
N GLN A 189 -7.60 -1.83 -5.38
CA GLN A 189 -6.65 -1.48 -6.44
C GLN A 189 -5.82 -2.69 -6.89
N ARG A 190 -5.32 -3.50 -5.94
CA ARG A 190 -4.55 -4.71 -6.26
C ARG A 190 -5.40 -5.73 -7.00
N VAL A 191 -6.55 -6.11 -6.46
CA VAL A 191 -7.45 -7.12 -7.07
C VAL A 191 -7.88 -6.68 -8.46
N HIS A 192 -8.22 -5.39 -8.63
CA HIS A 192 -8.54 -4.84 -9.94
C HIS A 192 -7.36 -5.01 -10.91
N ARG A 193 -6.16 -4.58 -10.52
CA ARG A 193 -4.93 -4.74 -11.34
C ARG A 193 -4.60 -6.20 -11.65
N GLN A 194 -4.91 -7.16 -10.77
CA GLN A 194 -4.71 -8.60 -11.03
C GLN A 194 -5.70 -9.15 -12.08
N ARG A 195 -6.87 -8.53 -12.24
CA ARG A 195 -7.97 -9.05 -13.06
C ARG A 195 -8.18 -8.28 -14.36
N THR A 196 -7.60 -7.08 -14.49
CA THR A 196 -7.76 -6.23 -15.66
C THR A 196 -6.46 -6.06 -16.44
N GLY A 197 -6.58 -5.82 -17.75
CA GLY A 197 -5.46 -5.38 -18.58
C GLY A 197 -5.09 -3.91 -18.39
N TYR A 198 -4.25 -3.38 -19.27
CA TYR A 198 -3.78 -1.98 -19.25
C TYR A 198 -4.76 -0.97 -19.88
N TRP A 199 -5.91 -1.43 -20.39
CA TRP A 199 -7.00 -0.60 -20.90
C TRP A 199 -8.28 -0.88 -20.13
N HIS A 200 -9.00 0.20 -19.80
CA HIS A 200 -10.22 0.13 -19.01
C HIS A 200 -11.41 0.76 -19.75
N ARG A 201 -12.63 0.33 -19.42
CA ARG A 201 -13.87 0.74 -20.10
C ARG A 201 -14.09 2.26 -20.10
N GLY A 202 -13.64 2.95 -19.05
CA GLY A 202 -13.74 4.41 -18.93
C GLY A 202 -12.76 5.21 -19.80
N GLY A 203 -11.98 4.55 -20.65
CA GLY A 203 -10.95 5.18 -21.48
C GLY A 203 -9.59 5.28 -20.81
N GLU A 204 -9.50 4.98 -19.51
CA GLU A 204 -8.24 4.93 -18.77
C GLU A 204 -7.25 3.96 -19.44
N GLY A 205 -6.02 4.44 -19.64
CA GLY A 205 -4.91 3.68 -20.23
C GLY A 205 -4.91 3.59 -21.76
N ILE A 206 -6.01 3.96 -22.44
CA ILE A 206 -6.08 3.95 -23.92
C ILE A 206 -5.11 4.98 -24.49
N GLU A 207 -5.33 6.25 -24.14
CA GLU A 207 -4.43 7.35 -24.48
C GLU A 207 -3.64 7.77 -23.24
N ARG A 208 -2.43 8.28 -23.47
CA ARG A 208 -1.56 8.81 -22.41
C ARG A 208 -1.13 10.22 -22.80
N PHE A 209 -1.48 11.18 -21.96
CA PHE A 209 -1.09 12.57 -22.11
C PHE A 209 0.00 12.91 -21.09
N ALA A 210 1.02 13.66 -21.52
CA ALA A 210 2.01 14.21 -20.62
C ALA A 210 1.37 15.26 -19.70
N PRO A 211 1.87 15.46 -18.47
CA PRO A 211 1.39 16.52 -17.59
C PRO A 211 1.41 17.92 -18.24
N ALA A 212 2.41 18.21 -19.07
CA ALA A 212 2.49 19.47 -19.82
C ALA A 212 1.39 19.64 -20.86
N GLU A 213 0.94 18.56 -21.52
CA GLU A 213 -0.16 18.61 -22.49
C GLU A 213 -1.49 18.89 -21.77
N LEU A 214 -1.72 18.22 -20.64
CA LEU A 214 -2.90 18.47 -19.81
C LEU A 214 -2.90 19.87 -19.20
N ALA A 215 -1.74 20.36 -18.74
CA ALA A 215 -1.58 21.71 -18.22
C ALA A 215 -1.90 22.76 -19.29
N ALA A 216 -1.35 22.63 -20.49
CA ALA A 216 -1.64 23.54 -21.61
C ALA A 216 -3.13 23.54 -21.98
N ALA A 217 -3.78 22.37 -22.01
CA ALA A 217 -5.21 22.27 -22.29
C ALA A 217 -6.08 22.93 -21.21
N LEU A 218 -5.75 22.73 -19.93
CA LEU A 218 -6.46 23.40 -18.83
C LEU A 218 -6.19 24.90 -18.79
N ASP A 219 -4.98 25.33 -19.11
CA ASP A 219 -4.61 26.74 -19.13
C ASP A 219 -5.37 27.50 -20.22
N LEU A 220 -5.55 26.87 -21.40
CA LEU A 220 -6.42 27.39 -22.45
C LEU A 220 -7.87 27.59 -21.95
N LEU A 221 -8.42 26.63 -21.20
CA LEU A 221 -9.76 26.75 -20.60
C LEU A 221 -9.82 27.82 -19.50
N ALA A 222 -8.71 28.01 -18.78
CA ALA A 222 -8.54 29.02 -17.74
C ALA A 222 -8.35 30.45 -18.30
N GLY A 223 -8.26 30.61 -19.62
CA GLY A 223 -7.96 31.89 -20.25
C GLY A 223 -6.54 32.36 -19.99
N GLU A 224 -5.59 31.42 -19.90
CA GLU A 224 -4.16 31.66 -19.66
C GLU A 224 -3.92 32.43 -18.35
N SER A 225 -4.78 32.20 -17.35
CA SER A 225 -4.80 32.95 -16.09
C SER A 225 -4.45 32.08 -14.88
N PRO A 226 -3.37 32.37 -14.14
CA PRO A 226 -3.04 31.65 -12.90
C PRO A 226 -4.14 31.80 -11.82
N ALA A 227 -4.86 32.93 -11.83
CA ALA A 227 -5.94 33.20 -10.88
C ALA A 227 -7.11 32.19 -10.99
N ALA A 228 -7.35 31.63 -12.17
CA ALA A 228 -8.38 30.61 -12.37
C ALA A 228 -7.99 29.29 -11.68
N PHE A 229 -6.73 28.87 -11.79
CA PHE A 229 -6.20 27.71 -11.07
C PHE A 229 -6.25 27.91 -9.55
N ASN A 230 -5.85 29.10 -9.06
CA ASN A 230 -5.91 29.41 -7.63
C ASN A 230 -7.35 29.36 -7.11
N THR A 231 -8.29 29.95 -7.84
CA THR A 231 -9.72 29.94 -7.49
C THR A 231 -10.28 28.52 -7.43
N ALA A 232 -9.98 27.69 -8.43
CA ALA A 232 -10.41 26.30 -8.48
C ALA A 232 -9.79 25.47 -7.34
N GLY A 233 -8.47 25.60 -7.12
CA GLY A 233 -7.76 24.93 -6.04
C GLY A 233 -8.32 25.27 -4.66
N LEU A 234 -8.56 26.55 -4.37
CA LEU A 234 -9.19 27.00 -3.12
C LEU A 234 -10.63 26.46 -2.97
N ALA A 235 -11.40 26.40 -4.05
CA ALA A 235 -12.75 25.87 -4.02
C ALA A 235 -12.78 24.36 -3.70
N LEU A 236 -11.87 23.59 -4.30
CA LEU A 236 -11.69 22.16 -4.02
C LEU A 236 -11.18 21.92 -2.59
N ALA A 237 -10.20 22.72 -2.14
CA ALA A 237 -9.70 22.67 -0.77
C ALA A 237 -10.81 22.88 0.27
N ARG A 238 -11.69 23.87 0.06
CA ARG A 238 -12.86 24.10 0.93
C ARG A 238 -13.86 22.94 0.98
N ARG A 239 -13.86 22.07 -0.03
CA ARG A 239 -14.66 20.83 -0.08
C ARG A 239 -13.95 19.64 0.58
N GLY A 240 -12.73 19.83 1.09
CA GLY A 240 -11.89 18.77 1.63
C GLY A 240 -11.19 17.92 0.55
N GLU A 241 -11.26 18.33 -0.72
CA GLU A 241 -10.72 17.60 -1.87
C GLU A 241 -9.24 17.96 -2.12
N HIS A 242 -8.41 17.91 -1.07
CA HIS A 242 -7.03 18.42 -1.10
C HIS A 242 -6.16 17.77 -2.18
N ALA A 243 -6.30 16.46 -2.42
CA ALA A 243 -5.52 15.76 -3.44
C ALA A 243 -5.90 16.20 -4.87
N LEU A 244 -7.18 16.44 -5.12
CA LEU A 244 -7.65 16.95 -6.42
C LEU A 244 -7.28 18.43 -6.58
N ALA A 245 -7.39 19.22 -5.52
CA ALA A 245 -6.92 20.60 -5.49
C ALA A 245 -5.42 20.68 -5.82
N LEU A 246 -4.60 19.83 -5.20
CA LEU A 246 -3.16 19.76 -5.45
C LEU A 246 -2.87 19.43 -6.92
N HIS A 247 -3.57 18.44 -7.48
CA HIS A 247 -3.40 18.09 -8.89
C HIS A 247 -3.70 19.25 -9.84
N VAL A 248 -4.80 19.99 -9.59
CA VAL A 248 -5.15 21.18 -10.38
C VAL A 248 -4.10 22.29 -10.24
N VAL A 249 -3.63 22.54 -9.02
CA VAL A 249 -2.61 23.57 -8.75
C VAL A 249 -1.25 23.20 -9.35
N ASP A 250 -0.84 21.93 -9.27
CA ASP A 250 0.40 21.43 -9.90
C ASP A 250 0.36 21.59 -11.44
N LEU A 251 -0.79 21.33 -12.08
CA LEU A 251 -0.96 21.60 -13.51
C LEU A 251 -0.91 23.11 -13.81
N GLY A 252 -1.49 23.95 -12.96
CA GLY A 252 -1.39 25.40 -13.08
C GLY A 252 0.06 25.91 -13.00
N LEU A 253 0.87 25.33 -12.10
CA LEU A 253 2.28 25.66 -11.94
C LEU A 253 3.16 25.19 -13.11
N LEU A 254 2.73 24.22 -13.92
CA LEU A 254 3.43 23.87 -15.15
C LEU A 254 3.31 24.99 -16.20
N SER A 255 2.19 25.71 -16.22
CA SER A 255 1.96 26.85 -17.13
C SER A 255 2.42 28.18 -16.54
N HIS A 256 2.32 28.35 -15.22
CA HIS A 256 2.64 29.58 -14.48
C HIS A 256 3.59 29.29 -13.31
N PRO A 257 4.86 28.90 -13.57
CA PRO A 257 5.76 28.34 -12.56
C PRO A 257 6.14 29.29 -11.42
N ASP A 258 6.15 30.60 -11.69
CA ASP A 258 6.57 31.62 -10.73
C ASP A 258 5.39 32.36 -10.05
N ASP A 259 4.15 31.89 -10.24
CA ASP A 259 2.99 32.53 -9.61
C ASP A 259 3.00 32.30 -8.09
N PRO A 260 3.11 33.36 -7.27
CA PRO A 260 3.28 33.22 -5.83
C PRO A 260 2.03 32.69 -5.12
N GLU A 261 0.83 32.92 -5.66
CA GLU A 261 -0.41 32.43 -5.06
C GLU A 261 -0.54 30.91 -5.25
N LEU A 262 -0.22 30.42 -6.45
CA LEU A 262 -0.21 28.98 -6.74
C LEU A 262 0.86 28.24 -5.92
N VAL A 263 2.07 28.79 -5.80
CA VAL A 263 3.13 28.21 -4.97
C VAL A 263 2.68 28.13 -3.50
N GLY A 264 2.11 29.22 -2.97
CA GLY A 264 1.61 29.25 -1.60
C GLY A 264 0.47 28.26 -1.35
N LEU A 265 -0.48 28.17 -2.28
CA LEU A 265 -1.59 27.22 -2.19
C LEU A 265 -1.10 25.77 -2.26
N ARG A 266 -0.16 25.47 -3.16
CA ARG A 266 0.45 24.13 -3.27
C ARG A 266 1.02 23.68 -1.93
N GLN A 267 1.79 24.53 -1.26
CA GLN A 267 2.37 24.20 0.05
C GLN A 267 1.29 23.92 1.10
N SER A 268 0.27 24.78 1.21
CA SER A 268 -0.83 24.59 2.17
C SER A 268 -1.62 23.29 1.93
N LEU A 269 -1.79 22.90 0.66
CA LEU A 269 -2.45 21.65 0.29
C LEU A 269 -1.60 20.44 0.68
N LEU A 270 -0.30 20.50 0.45
CA LEU A 270 0.63 19.44 0.85
C LEU A 270 0.67 19.26 2.36
N ASP A 271 0.74 20.33 3.15
CA ASP A 271 0.69 20.27 4.62
C ASP A 271 -0.60 19.61 5.10
N SER A 272 -1.73 19.93 4.46
CA SER A 272 -3.04 19.33 4.75
C SER A 272 -3.05 17.82 4.44
N LEU A 273 -2.44 17.41 3.33
CA LEU A 273 -2.35 16.01 2.93
C LEU A 273 -1.39 15.21 3.83
N VAL A 274 -0.28 15.80 4.27
CA VAL A 274 0.62 15.21 5.27
C VAL A 274 -0.17 14.97 6.57
N ALA A 275 -0.84 15.99 7.09
CA ALA A 275 -1.63 15.90 8.31
C ALA A 275 -2.76 14.86 8.20
N GLN A 276 -3.42 14.76 7.04
CA GLN A 276 -4.50 13.80 6.79
C GLN A 276 -4.02 12.34 6.79
N ASN A 277 -2.79 12.08 6.31
CA ASN A 277 -2.33 10.70 6.08
C ASN A 277 -1.38 10.16 7.17
N GLN A 278 -0.88 11.02 8.08
CA GLN A 278 0.16 10.68 9.06
C GLN A 278 -0.15 9.46 9.96
N MET A 279 -1.42 9.16 10.23
CA MET A 279 -1.81 8.09 11.16
C MET A 279 -2.07 6.74 10.48
N LEU A 280 -2.66 6.76 9.28
CA LEU A 280 -3.28 5.57 8.69
C LEU A 280 -2.70 5.20 7.33
N ASN A 281 -1.90 6.06 6.71
CA ASN A 281 -1.31 5.76 5.41
C ASN A 281 0.14 6.25 5.32
N PRO A 282 1.11 5.48 5.84
CA PRO A 282 2.53 5.85 5.83
C PRO A 282 3.06 6.15 4.43
N PHE A 283 2.59 5.46 3.40
CA PHE A 283 3.06 5.66 2.03
C PHE A 283 2.59 6.99 1.44
N LYS A 284 1.31 7.35 1.64
CA LYS A 284 0.80 8.68 1.27
C LYS A 284 1.48 9.78 2.09
N PHE A 285 1.66 9.55 3.38
CA PHE A 285 2.38 10.48 4.25
C PHE A 285 3.79 10.76 3.74
N MET A 286 4.60 9.73 3.49
CA MET A 286 5.96 9.87 2.94
C MET A 286 5.96 10.54 1.57
N HIS A 287 5.01 10.20 0.70
CA HIS A 287 4.89 10.81 -0.62
C HIS A 287 4.62 12.31 -0.54
N TYR A 288 3.62 12.74 0.23
CA TYR A 288 3.29 14.15 0.36
C TYR A 288 4.34 14.92 1.16
N ALA A 289 4.96 14.31 2.17
CA ALA A 289 6.07 14.91 2.91
C ALA A 289 7.28 15.17 2.00
N ALA A 290 7.56 14.25 1.06
CA ALA A 290 8.62 14.43 0.07
C ALA A 290 8.31 15.58 -0.89
N LEU A 291 7.06 15.68 -1.39
CA LEU A 291 6.63 16.76 -2.27
C LEU A 291 6.60 18.14 -1.59
N ALA A 292 6.52 18.15 -0.25
CA ALA A 292 6.54 19.32 0.62
C ALA A 292 7.94 19.67 1.13
N ASP A 293 8.99 18.95 0.69
CA ASP A 293 10.37 19.11 1.14
C ASP A 293 10.56 19.04 2.67
N LEU A 294 9.72 18.25 3.37
CA LEU A 294 9.82 18.09 4.82
C LEU A 294 10.96 17.15 5.20
N GLU A 295 11.80 17.49 6.16
CA GLU A 295 12.75 16.52 6.72
C GLU A 295 12.05 15.64 7.77
N LEU A 296 11.82 14.36 7.44
CA LEU A 296 11.36 13.38 8.41
C LEU A 296 12.57 12.77 9.12
N ALA A 297 12.62 12.91 10.45
CA ALA A 297 13.54 12.12 11.26
C ALA A 297 13.11 10.63 11.20
N PRO A 298 14.06 9.67 11.15
CA PRO A 298 13.70 8.29 11.37
C PRO A 298 13.00 8.18 12.75
N PRO A 299 11.94 7.36 12.87
CA PRO A 299 11.34 7.12 14.18
C PRO A 299 12.41 6.56 15.13
N ASP A 300 12.45 7.09 16.36
CA ASP A 300 13.29 6.59 17.46
C ASP A 300 12.94 5.14 17.83
#